data_AF-A0A954KKN8-F1
#
_entry.id   AF-A0A954KKN8-F1
#
_cell.length_a   1.000
_cell.length_b   1.000
_cell.length_c   1.000
_cell.angle_alpha   90.00
_cell.angle_beta   90.00
_cell.angle_gamma   90.00
#
_symmetry.space_group_name_H-M   'P 1'
#
loop_
_entity.id
_entity.type
_entity.pdbx_description
1 polymer ?
#
loop_
_entity_poly.entity_id
_entity_poly.type
_entity_poly.pdbx_seq_one_letter_code
_entity_poly.pdbx_strand_id
1 'polypeptide(L)'
;MKSHYRSVPDASLRRGAVSAMVIVVMVVLSLVVLSQVRRVLAERRHTRDELQHLQTMRLCDAGLLLAERSLRTDQAWTGTDWQVPVGAIDETNSGRVIISVDSNGLVTVIASYPSNSNRPCQVTRTKRFPQ
;
A
#
# COMPACT_ATOMS: atom_id res chain seq x y z
N MET A 1 -63.14 -54.58 -1.08
CA MET A 1 -62.32 -53.96 -2.15
C MET A 1 -61.89 -52.57 -1.67
N LYS A 2 -60.67 -52.41 -1.14
CA LYS A 2 -60.13 -51.11 -0.68
C LYS A 2 -59.11 -50.63 -1.72
N SER A 3 -59.46 -49.59 -2.47
CA SER A 3 -58.59 -48.95 -3.45
C SER A 3 -57.58 -48.06 -2.74
N HIS A 4 -56.29 -48.40 -2.88
CA HIS A 4 -55.17 -47.58 -2.41
C HIS A 4 -54.93 -46.44 -3.41
N TYR A 5 -55.40 -45.23 -3.09
CA TYR A 5 -54.93 -44.03 -3.77
C TYR A 5 -53.50 -43.72 -3.29
N ARG A 6 -52.52 -44.00 -4.15
CA ARG A 6 -51.14 -43.55 -3.98
C ARG A 6 -51.08 -42.14 -4.55
N SER A 7 -51.01 -41.12 -3.69
CA SER A 7 -50.80 -39.74 -4.10
C SER A 7 -49.44 -39.62 -4.80
N VAL A 8 -49.47 -39.29 -6.09
CA VAL A 8 -48.26 -38.97 -6.84
C VAL A 8 -47.87 -37.55 -6.41
N PRO A 9 -46.66 -37.32 -5.85
CA PRO A 9 -46.28 -36.00 -5.38
C PRO A 9 -46.25 -35.02 -6.55
N ASP A 10 -46.99 -33.92 -6.42
CA ASP A 10 -47.19 -32.91 -7.46
C ASP A 10 -45.85 -32.36 -7.99
N ALA A 11 -45.63 -32.53 -9.28
CA ALA A 11 -44.42 -32.07 -9.97
C ALA A 11 -44.22 -30.55 -9.88
N SER A 12 -45.28 -29.78 -9.61
CA SER A 12 -45.25 -28.34 -9.37
C SER A 12 -44.51 -27.97 -8.06
N LEU A 13 -44.66 -28.78 -7.00
CA LEU A 13 -43.98 -28.56 -5.72
C LEU A 13 -42.46 -28.74 -5.86
N ARG A 14 -42.04 -29.75 -6.65
CA ARG A 14 -40.63 -30.00 -6.95
C ARG A 14 -40.01 -28.90 -7.80
N ARG A 15 -40.75 -28.36 -8.78
CA ARG A 15 -40.30 -27.23 -9.62
C ARG A 15 -40.11 -25.94 -8.81
N GLY A 16 -41.02 -25.65 -7.88
CA GLY A 16 -40.88 -24.54 -6.94
C GLY A 16 -39.64 -24.67 -6.07
N ALA A 17 -39.41 -25.86 -5.49
CA ALA A 17 -38.22 -26.12 -4.68
C ALA A 17 -36.90 -25.95 -5.47
N VAL A 18 -36.85 -26.41 -6.72
CA VAL A 18 -35.68 -26.22 -7.59
C VAL A 18 -35.43 -24.73 -7.88
N SER A 19 -36.47 -23.96 -8.20
CA SER A 19 -36.30 -22.52 -8.42
C SER A 19 -35.81 -21.77 -7.17
N ALA A 20 -36.32 -22.13 -5.99
CA ALA A 20 -35.88 -21.54 -4.74
C ALA A 20 -34.40 -21.86 -4.47
N MET A 21 -33.98 -23.10 -4.73
CA MET A 21 -32.57 -23.50 -4.59
C MET A 21 -31.65 -22.72 -5.53
N VAL A 22 -32.05 -22.53 -6.80
CA VAL A 22 -31.28 -21.73 -7.77
C VAL A 22 -31.14 -20.29 -7.31
N ILE A 23 -32.22 -19.67 -6.79
CA ILE A 23 -32.17 -18.30 -6.26
C ILE A 23 -31.20 -18.22 -5.08
N VAL A 24 -31.26 -19.17 -4.13
CA VAL A 24 -30.34 -19.21 -2.99
C VAL A 24 -28.89 -19.31 -3.47
N VAL A 25 -28.60 -20.19 -4.42
CA VAL A 25 -27.24 -20.33 -4.99
C VAL A 25 -26.81 -19.03 -5.67
N MET A 26 -27.66 -18.38 -6.46
CA MET A 26 -27.34 -17.10 -7.09
C MET A 26 -27.08 -15.99 -6.06
N VAL A 27 -27.86 -15.95 -4.97
CA VAL A 27 -27.64 -14.98 -3.87
C VAL A 27 -26.29 -15.23 -3.21
N VAL A 28 -25.97 -16.48 -2.89
CA VAL A 28 -24.66 -16.86 -2.30
C VAL A 28 -23.51 -16.48 -3.23
N LEU A 29 -23.61 -16.80 -4.53
CA LEU A 29 -22.60 -16.42 -5.52
C LEU A 29 -22.44 -14.89 -5.62
N SER A 30 -23.54 -14.15 -5.59
CA SER A 30 -23.52 -12.68 -5.62
C SER A 30 -22.82 -12.08 -4.41
N LEU A 31 -23.05 -12.63 -3.22
CA LEU A 31 -22.36 -12.21 -1.99
C LEU A 31 -20.85 -12.49 -2.07
N VAL A 32 -20.46 -13.64 -2.62
CA VAL A 32 -19.04 -13.97 -2.82
C VAL A 32 -18.39 -12.95 -3.77
N VAL A 33 -18.98 -12.68 -4.93
CA VAL A 33 -18.45 -11.69 -5.90
C VAL A 33 -18.32 -10.31 -5.26
N LEU A 34 -19.34 -9.85 -4.53
CA LEU A 34 -19.31 -8.56 -3.86
C LEU A 34 -18.18 -8.46 -2.83
N SER A 35 -17.89 -9.55 -2.10
CA SER A 35 -16.79 -9.58 -1.14
C SER A 35 -15.42 -9.46 -1.82
N GLN A 36 -15.22 -10.09 -2.98
CA GLN A 36 -13.98 -9.99 -3.75
C GLN A 36 -13.77 -8.57 -4.30
N VAL A 37 -14.83 -7.92 -4.81
CA VAL A 37 -14.74 -6.54 -5.29
C VAL A 37 -14.29 -5.59 -4.17
N ARG A 38 -14.87 -5.72 -2.97
CA ARG A 38 -14.45 -4.93 -1.80
C ARG A 38 -12.98 -5.19 -1.45
N ARG A 39 -12.54 -6.44 -1.52
CA ARG A 39 -11.14 -6.82 -1.27
C ARG A 39 -10.19 -6.17 -2.26
N VAL A 40 -10.46 -6.26 -3.57
CA VAL A 40 -9.64 -5.64 -4.61
C VAL A 40 -9.56 -4.13 -4.45
N LEU A 41 -10.67 -3.47 -4.08
CA LEU A 41 -10.68 -2.03 -3.82
C LEU A 41 -9.83 -1.65 -2.60
N ALA A 42 -9.84 -2.46 -1.54
CA ALA A 42 -8.98 -2.26 -0.38
C ALA A 42 -7.51 -2.51 -0.70
N GLU A 43 -7.23 -3.55 -1.49
CA GLU A 43 -5.88 -3.96 -1.88
C GLU A 43 -5.18 -2.89 -2.72
N ARG A 44 -5.91 -2.21 -3.62
CA ARG A 44 -5.35 -1.07 -4.37
C ARG A 44 -4.85 0.06 -3.48
N ARG A 45 -5.48 0.30 -2.33
CA ARG A 45 -5.01 1.32 -1.37
C ARG A 45 -3.73 0.85 -0.69
N HIS A 46 -3.72 -0.40 -0.23
CA HIS A 46 -2.53 -1.01 0.37
C HIS A 46 -1.32 -1.00 -0.57
N THR A 47 -1.49 -1.40 -1.83
CA THR A 47 -0.40 -1.39 -2.82
C THR A 47 0.15 0.02 -3.04
N ARG A 48 -0.72 1.05 -3.07
CA ARG A 48 -0.27 2.44 -3.25
C ARG A 48 0.55 2.92 -2.06
N ASP A 49 0.09 2.65 -0.84
CA ASP A 49 0.80 3.06 0.38
C ASP A 49 2.14 2.33 0.51
N GLU A 50 2.19 1.05 0.14
CA GLU A 50 3.42 0.25 0.13
C GLU A 50 4.43 0.78 -0.90
N LEU A 51 3.99 1.11 -2.11
CA LEU A 51 4.85 1.72 -3.13
C LEU A 51 5.43 3.06 -2.66
N GLN A 52 4.61 3.91 -2.04
CA GLN A 52 5.07 5.18 -1.47
C GLN A 52 6.11 4.94 -0.37
N HIS A 53 5.86 3.99 0.53
CA HIS A 53 6.80 3.64 1.59
C HIS A 53 8.15 3.15 1.03
N LEU A 54 8.12 2.25 0.03
CA LEU A 54 9.33 1.76 -0.65
C LEU A 54 10.11 2.91 -1.32
N GLN A 55 9.42 3.83 -1.99
CA GLN A 55 10.05 5.00 -2.61
C GLN A 55 10.69 5.92 -1.56
N THR A 56 10.00 6.20 -0.45
CA THR A 56 10.55 6.98 0.67
C THR A 56 11.78 6.31 1.28
N MET A 57 11.77 4.99 1.45
CA MET A 57 12.93 4.24 1.94
C MET A 57 14.13 4.37 1.00
N ARG A 58 13.91 4.23 -0.31
CA ARG A 58 14.99 4.37 -1.30
C ARG A 58 15.57 5.79 -1.32
N LEU A 59 14.73 6.81 -1.15
CA LEU A 59 15.19 8.19 -0.99
C LEU A 59 16.03 8.39 0.26
N CYS A 60 15.63 7.76 1.38
CA CYS A 60 16.39 7.81 2.62
C CYS A 60 17.77 7.16 2.46
N ASP A 61 17.84 6.01 1.78
CA ASP A 61 19.11 5.33 1.48
C ASP A 61 20.00 6.17 0.56
N ALA A 62 19.42 6.82 -0.45
CA ALA A 62 20.15 7.76 -1.31
C ALA A 62 20.70 8.96 -0.51
N GLY A 63 19.93 9.49 0.45
CA GLY A 63 20.37 10.54 1.35
C GLY A 63 21.53 10.12 2.25
N LEU A 64 21.53 8.87 2.75
CA LEU A 64 22.64 8.32 3.52
C LEU A 64 23.92 8.20 2.67
N LEU A 65 23.80 7.76 1.42
CA LEU A 65 24.93 7.69 0.49
C LEU A 65 25.47 9.09 0.15
N LEU A 66 24.58 10.07 -0.04
CA LEU A 66 24.95 11.46 -0.23
C LEU A 66 25.72 12.00 0.98
N ALA A 67 25.21 11.76 2.18
CA ALA A 67 25.87 12.17 3.43
C ALA A 67 27.26 11.56 3.59
N GLU A 68 27.39 10.25 3.30
CA GLU A 68 28.68 9.57 3.34
C GLU A 68 29.69 10.17 2.37
N ARG A 69 29.26 10.47 1.13
CA ARG A 69 30.12 11.10 0.13
C ARG A 69 30.50 12.53 0.52
N SER A 70 29.55 13.31 1.03
CA SER A 70 29.78 14.68 1.47
C SER A 70 30.75 14.73 2.64
N LEU A 71 30.58 13.89 3.66
CA LEU A 71 31.48 13.82 4.82
C LEU A 71 32.90 13.36 4.48
N ARG A 72 33.06 12.47 3.48
CA ARG A 72 34.39 12.09 2.98
C ARG A 72 35.09 13.21 2.22
N THR A 73 34.33 14.12 1.62
CA THR A 73 34.87 15.24 0.83
C THR A 73 35.13 16.47 1.71
N ASP A 74 34.20 16.76 2.61
CA ASP A 74 34.23 17.88 3.54
C ASP A 74 33.76 17.41 4.93
N GLN A 75 34.71 17.34 5.85
CA GLN A 75 34.47 16.89 7.22
C GLN A 75 33.71 17.92 8.06
N ALA A 76 33.63 19.18 7.61
CA ALA A 76 32.87 20.25 8.26
C ALA A 76 31.41 20.33 7.77
N TRP A 77 30.99 19.43 6.87
CA TRP A 77 29.63 19.43 6.33
C TRP A 77 28.58 19.04 7.38
N THR A 78 27.59 19.90 7.59
CA THR A 78 26.59 19.77 8.67
C THR A 78 25.23 19.23 8.21
N GLY A 79 25.02 19.08 6.90
CA GLY A 79 23.75 18.61 6.35
C GLY A 79 23.34 19.35 5.08
N THR A 80 22.22 18.93 4.49
CA THR A 80 21.63 19.55 3.29
C THR A 80 20.15 19.19 3.22
N ASP A 81 19.34 20.13 2.71
CA ASP A 81 17.97 19.87 2.29
C ASP A 81 17.97 19.61 0.78
N TRP A 82 17.73 18.36 0.41
CA TRP A 82 17.67 17.95 -0.99
C TRP A 82 16.21 17.78 -1.42
N GLN A 83 15.77 18.71 -2.26
CA GLN A 83 14.45 18.65 -2.88
C GLN A 83 14.51 17.94 -4.22
N VAL A 84 13.75 16.86 -4.36
CA VAL A 84 13.66 16.08 -5.58
C VAL A 84 12.47 16.59 -6.40
N PRO A 85 12.71 17.20 -7.58
CA PRO A 85 11.65 17.80 -8.38
C PRO A 85 10.72 16.74 -8.97
N VAL A 86 9.54 17.19 -9.39
CA VAL A 86 8.56 16.38 -10.12
C VAL A 86 9.20 15.84 -11.41
N GLY A 87 8.90 14.59 -11.77
CA GLY A 87 9.46 13.91 -12.95
C GLY A 87 10.80 13.20 -12.71
N ALA A 88 11.46 13.41 -11.56
CA ALA A 88 12.70 12.70 -11.24
C ALA A 88 12.48 11.31 -10.62
N ILE A 89 11.33 11.09 -9.95
CA ILE A 89 10.94 9.81 -9.33
C ILE A 89 9.64 9.29 -9.96
N ASP A 90 8.68 10.20 -10.10
CA ASP A 90 7.37 9.97 -10.67
C ASP A 90 6.91 11.26 -11.37
N GLU A 91 6.06 11.15 -12.38
CA GLU A 91 5.65 12.27 -13.23
C GLU A 91 4.90 13.37 -12.46
N THR A 92 4.27 13.02 -11.33
CA THR A 92 3.35 13.90 -10.60
C THR A 92 3.77 14.22 -9.16
N ASN A 93 4.76 13.53 -8.61
CA ASN A 93 5.11 13.61 -7.20
C ASN A 93 6.55 14.09 -6.98
N SER A 94 6.72 14.98 -5.99
CA SER A 94 8.03 15.44 -5.53
C SER A 94 8.48 14.70 -4.27
N GLY A 95 9.78 14.62 -4.05
CA GLY A 95 10.40 14.10 -2.84
C GLY A 95 11.14 15.20 -2.07
N ARG A 96 11.33 15.02 -0.76
CA ARG A 96 12.22 15.86 0.04
C ARG A 96 13.07 14.99 0.96
N VAL A 97 14.36 15.26 1.02
CA VAL A 97 15.31 14.54 1.88
C VAL A 97 16.08 15.55 2.69
N ILE A 98 15.88 15.57 4.01
CA ILE A 98 16.59 16.44 4.93
C ILE A 98 17.69 15.62 5.58
N ILE A 99 18.93 16.08 5.46
CA ILE A 99 20.09 15.45 6.08
C ILE A 99 20.64 16.41 7.13
N SER A 100 20.90 15.90 8.32
CA SER A 100 21.51 16.65 9.42
C SER A 100 22.60 15.82 10.08
N VAL A 101 23.73 16.45 10.35
CA VAL A 101 24.87 15.85 11.05
C VAL A 101 24.99 16.48 12.43
N ASP A 102 24.88 15.66 13.47
CA ASP A 102 25.09 16.11 14.85
C ASP A 102 26.59 16.18 15.18
N SER A 103 26.92 17.01 16.17
CA SER A 103 28.24 17.16 16.81
C SER A 103 28.92 15.84 17.19
N ASN A 104 28.13 14.79 17.48
CA ASN A 104 28.61 13.45 17.81
C ASN A 104 28.99 12.59 16.58
N GLY A 105 28.93 13.15 15.36
CA GLY A 105 29.14 12.43 14.10
C GLY A 105 27.96 11.53 13.70
N LEU A 106 26.78 11.77 14.28
CA LEU A 106 25.56 11.03 13.99
C LEU A 106 24.82 11.68 12.82
N VAL A 107 24.66 10.97 11.71
CA VAL A 107 23.93 11.46 10.54
C VAL A 107 22.50 10.99 10.61
N THR A 108 21.57 11.94 10.58
CA THR A 108 20.14 11.68 10.49
C THR A 108 19.63 12.10 9.12
N VAL A 109 18.94 11.19 8.44
CA VAL A 109 18.32 11.41 7.13
C VAL A 109 16.82 11.20 7.27
N ILE A 110 16.06 12.23 6.91
CA ILE A 110 14.59 12.21 6.93
C ILE A 110 14.14 12.34 5.48
N ALA A 111 13.59 11.26 4.91
CA ALA A 111 12.98 11.29 3.59
C ALA A 111 11.46 11.42 3.72
N SER A 112 10.86 12.26 2.87
CA SER A 112 9.41 12.49 2.79
C SER A 112 8.94 12.35 1.34
N TYR A 113 7.96 11.48 1.11
CA TYR A 113 7.35 11.30 -0.20
C TYR A 113 5.89 10.80 -0.08
N PRO A 114 4.94 11.29 -0.89
CA PRO A 114 5.07 12.44 -1.79
C PRO A 114 4.99 13.76 -0.99
N SER A 115 5.95 14.67 -1.21
CA SER A 115 6.11 15.90 -0.42
C SER A 115 5.09 16.99 -0.73
N ASN A 116 4.37 16.87 -1.86
CA ASN A 116 3.24 17.71 -2.26
C ASN A 116 1.88 17.22 -1.71
N SER A 117 1.85 16.15 -0.91
CA SER A 117 0.62 15.64 -0.30
C SER A 117 0.40 16.20 1.11
N ASN A 118 -0.87 16.24 1.54
CA ASN A 118 -1.24 16.64 2.91
C ASN A 118 -0.82 15.62 3.98
N ARG A 119 -0.39 14.42 3.58
CA ARG A 119 0.07 13.34 4.48
C ARG A 119 1.24 12.60 3.82
N PRO A 120 2.45 13.18 3.81
CA PRO A 120 3.61 12.51 3.24
C PRO A 120 3.97 11.28 4.08
N CYS A 121 4.36 10.19 3.42
CA CYS A 121 5.06 9.11 4.10
C CYS A 121 6.45 9.63 4.48
N GLN A 122 6.82 9.51 5.76
CA GLN A 122 8.12 9.91 6.26
C GLN A 122 8.88 8.70 6.79
N VAL A 123 10.15 8.60 6.41
CA VAL A 123 11.07 7.58 6.91
C VAL A 123 12.32 8.30 7.41
N THR A 124 12.69 8.00 8.65
CA THR A 124 13.92 8.49 9.27
C THR A 124 14.90 7.33 9.40
N ARG A 125 16.12 7.54 8.93
CA ARG A 125 17.25 6.65 9.23
C ARG A 125 18.39 7.44 9.83
N THR A 126 19.05 6.80 10.79
CA THR A 126 20.19 7.37 11.47
C THR A 126 21.35 6.41 11.35
N LYS A 127 22.52 6.91 10.93
CA LYS A 127 23.73 6.11 10.81
C LYS A 127 24.91 6.90 11.37
N ARG A 128 25.76 6.22 12.13
CA ARG A 128 27.05 6.76 12.55
C ARG A 128 28.08 6.39 11.50
N PHE A 129 28.82 7.37 11.01
CA PHE A 129 29.96 7.13 10.13
C PHE A 129 31.26 7.19 10.95
N PRO A 130 32.19 6.25 10.77
CA PRO A 130 33.53 6.38 11.34
C PRO A 130 34.21 7.60 10.70
N GLN A 131 34.74 8.48 11.53
CA GLN A 131 35.56 9.64 11.11
C GLN A 131 36.91 9.18 10.55
#